data_AF-A0A652KZY8-F1
#
_entry.id   AF-A0A652KZY8-F1
#
_cell.length_a   1.000
_cell.length_b   1.000
_cell.length_c   1.000
_cell.angle_alpha   90.00
_cell.angle_beta   90.00
_cell.angle_gamma   90.00
#
_symmetry.space_group_name_H-M   'P 1'
#
loop_
_entity.id
_entity.type
_entity.pdbx_description
1 polymer ?
#
loop_
_entity_poly.entity_id
_entity_poly.type
_entity_poly.pdbx_seq_one_letter_code
_entity_poly.pdbx_strand_id
1 'polypeptide(L)'
;FYSAHILLLPGIMLGLVVAHLILVFYHKHTQFEGPGRTNKNVVGMPLLPVYMAKAGGFFFLVFGVISVVAAIASINPIWAIGPYRPDQVSTGAQPDWYMGFAEGLIRVMPGWEINLWGHTLVLGVMIPLAIFPAVLAAIAVYPFIESWITGDKREHHIAQRPRNAPTRTAFGVAWITAYMVMLIGGGNDLWATHFHLSLNSITWFVRIFFFVGPIIAFVVTKRICLGLQRRDKDKVLHGRESGIIKRLPHGEFVEVHQPLSQGELYRLTAHEQNQPAELGPLVDENGVERKVGAIEKLRVKLNRSYYGEDSQIAKPTAEEYKEITSGHGHH
;
A
#
# COMPACT_ATOMS: atom_id res chain seq x y z
N PHE A 1 9.22 -30.87 -12.88
CA PHE A 1 8.17 -30.02 -12.29
C PHE A 1 7.46 -30.70 -11.11
N TYR A 2 6.88 -31.90 -11.28
CA TYR A 2 6.16 -32.64 -10.22
C TYR A 2 6.86 -32.67 -8.84
N SER A 3 8.10 -33.16 -8.78
CA SER A 3 8.87 -33.21 -7.52
C SER A 3 9.16 -31.83 -6.93
N ALA A 4 9.36 -30.83 -7.78
CA ALA A 4 9.56 -29.46 -7.33
C ALA A 4 8.27 -28.89 -6.72
N HIS A 5 7.11 -29.19 -7.31
CA HIS A 5 5.81 -28.69 -6.89
C HIS A 5 5.27 -29.38 -5.64
N ILE A 6 5.57 -30.66 -5.41
CA ILE A 6 5.05 -31.41 -4.25
C ILE A 6 5.99 -31.36 -3.05
N LEU A 7 7.31 -31.46 -3.29
CA LEU A 7 8.29 -31.57 -2.22
C LEU A 7 9.09 -30.28 -2.02
N LEU A 8 9.82 -29.84 -3.05
CA LEU A 8 10.81 -28.78 -2.90
C LEU A 8 10.18 -27.43 -2.52
N LEU A 9 9.25 -26.93 -3.34
CA LEU A 9 8.63 -25.62 -3.13
C LEU A 9 7.73 -25.62 -1.89
N PRO A 10 6.82 -26.60 -1.67
CA PRO A 10 6.03 -26.63 -0.43
C PRO A 10 6.88 -26.83 0.81
N GLY A 11 7.95 -27.63 0.74
CA GLY A 11 8.89 -27.81 1.85
C GLY A 11 9.59 -26.51 2.23
N ILE A 12 10.07 -25.74 1.25
CA ILE A 12 10.64 -24.41 1.46
C ILE A 12 9.58 -23.45 2.04
N MET A 13 8.37 -23.41 1.45
CA MET A 13 7.28 -22.55 1.94
C MET A 13 6.91 -22.89 3.38
N LEU A 14 6.81 -24.17 3.74
CA LEU A 14 6.53 -24.60 5.10
C LEU A 14 7.64 -24.16 6.06
N GLY A 15 8.91 -24.36 5.69
CA GLY A 15 10.05 -23.89 6.48
C GLY A 15 10.02 -22.37 6.71
N LEU A 16 9.74 -21.60 5.65
CA LEU A 16 9.59 -20.14 5.72
C LEU A 16 8.39 -19.70 6.55
N VAL A 17 7.25 -20.40 6.46
CA VAL A 17 6.06 -20.13 7.27
C VAL A 17 6.36 -20.40 8.75
N VAL A 18 7.03 -21.50 9.08
CA VAL A 18 7.45 -21.80 10.45
C VAL A 18 8.41 -20.72 10.97
N ALA A 19 9.42 -20.35 10.20
CA ALA A 19 10.33 -19.26 10.56
C ALA A 19 9.59 -17.93 10.77
N HIS A 20 8.67 -17.60 9.87
CA HIS A 20 7.83 -16.40 9.97
C HIS A 20 6.97 -16.40 11.25
N LEU A 21 6.33 -17.52 11.58
CA LEU A 21 5.52 -17.64 12.80
C LEU A 21 6.37 -17.56 14.08
N ILE A 22 7.59 -18.12 14.07
CA ILE A 22 8.54 -17.98 15.17
C ILE A 22 8.89 -16.51 15.39
N LEU A 23 9.22 -15.78 14.31
CA LEU A 23 9.54 -14.35 14.38
C LEU A 23 8.36 -13.55 14.94
N VAL A 24 7.14 -13.79 14.46
CA VAL A 24 5.93 -13.10 14.94
C VAL A 24 5.64 -13.42 16.41
N PHE A 25 5.85 -14.66 16.85
CA PHE A 25 5.62 -15.07 18.24
C PHE A 25 6.67 -14.49 19.20
N TYR A 26 7.94 -14.48 18.77
CA TYR A 26 9.07 -14.00 19.56
C TYR A 26 9.08 -12.47 19.65
N HIS A 27 9.01 -11.77 18.51
CA HIS A 27 9.01 -10.30 18.44
C HIS A 27 7.66 -9.67 18.78
N LYS A 28 6.63 -10.49 18.99
CA LYS A 28 5.23 -10.08 19.20
C LYS A 28 4.60 -9.41 17.99
N HIS A 29 3.27 -9.49 17.91
CA HIS A 29 2.51 -8.84 16.86
C HIS A 29 2.51 -7.32 17.04
N THR A 30 2.62 -6.60 15.91
CA THR A 30 2.40 -5.15 15.87
C THR A 30 0.94 -4.81 16.18
N GLN A 31 0.71 -3.61 16.72
CA GLN A 31 -0.62 -3.13 17.08
C GLN A 31 -0.84 -1.68 16.61
N PHE A 32 -2.06 -1.32 16.25
CA PHE A 32 -2.40 0.08 15.98
C PHE A 32 -2.46 0.90 17.26
N GLU A 33 -2.18 2.19 17.13
CA GLU A 33 -2.34 3.19 18.20
C GLU A 33 -3.73 3.15 18.84
N GLY A 34 -3.75 3.28 20.15
CA GLY A 34 -4.95 3.37 20.94
C GLY A 34 -4.65 3.54 22.42
N PRO A 35 -5.67 3.85 23.24
CA PRO A 35 -5.49 4.07 24.67
C PRO A 35 -4.77 2.88 25.34
N GLY A 36 -3.74 3.18 26.14
CA GLY A 36 -2.94 2.17 26.85
C GLY A 36 -1.98 1.36 25.98
N ARG A 37 -1.88 1.61 24.68
CA ARG A 37 -0.95 0.94 23.77
C ARG A 37 0.32 1.75 23.62
N THR A 38 1.46 1.11 23.84
CA THR A 38 2.79 1.71 23.75
C THR A 38 3.70 0.80 22.93
N ASN A 39 4.89 1.29 22.55
CA ASN A 39 5.89 0.46 21.90
C ASN A 39 6.39 -0.70 22.79
N LYS A 40 6.17 -0.65 24.11
CA LYS A 40 6.72 -1.63 25.06
C LYS A 40 5.69 -2.65 25.55
N ASN A 41 4.48 -2.64 25.02
CA ASN A 41 3.42 -3.56 25.44
C ASN A 41 2.61 -4.09 24.26
N VAL A 42 1.80 -5.11 24.54
CA VAL A 42 0.81 -5.64 23.60
C VAL A 42 -0.52 -5.70 24.33
N VAL A 43 -1.52 -4.99 23.81
CA VAL A 43 -2.87 -4.95 24.39
C VAL A 43 -3.82 -5.72 23.49
N GLY A 44 -4.21 -6.91 23.95
CA GLY A 44 -5.07 -7.81 23.18
C GLY A 44 -5.64 -8.94 24.01
N MET A 45 -6.31 -9.86 23.32
CA MET A 45 -6.88 -11.06 23.95
C MET A 45 -5.77 -12.09 24.21
N PRO A 46 -5.83 -12.85 25.31
CA PRO A 46 -4.89 -13.94 25.53
C PRO A 46 -5.04 -15.02 24.44
N LEU A 47 -3.95 -15.75 24.18
CA LEU A 47 -3.94 -16.85 23.20
C LEU A 47 -5.06 -17.86 23.46
N LEU A 48 -5.21 -18.21 24.74
CA LEU A 48 -6.19 -19.16 25.24
C LEU A 48 -7.10 -18.47 26.28
N PRO A 49 -8.43 -18.72 26.24
CA PRO A 49 -9.18 -19.46 25.22
C PRO A 49 -9.59 -18.60 24.01
N VAL A 50 -9.51 -17.27 24.14
CA VAL A 50 -10.26 -16.34 23.29
C VAL A 50 -9.69 -16.27 21.88
N TYR A 51 -8.38 -16.06 21.72
CA TYR A 51 -7.80 -15.90 20.39
C TYR A 51 -7.89 -17.19 19.57
N MET A 52 -7.59 -18.35 20.18
CA MET A 52 -7.68 -19.63 19.47
C MET A 52 -9.11 -19.95 19.02
N ALA A 53 -10.13 -19.68 19.84
CA ALA A 53 -11.52 -19.86 19.42
C ALA A 53 -11.86 -18.97 18.22
N LYS A 54 -11.42 -17.70 18.21
CA LYS A 54 -11.63 -16.78 17.07
C LYS A 54 -10.86 -17.21 15.82
N ALA A 55 -9.59 -17.58 15.96
CA ALA A 55 -8.75 -18.00 14.84
C ALA A 55 -9.26 -19.31 14.22
N GLY A 56 -9.61 -20.30 15.05
CA GLY A 56 -10.22 -21.56 14.61
C GLY A 56 -11.59 -21.36 13.97
N GLY A 57 -12.45 -20.52 14.57
CA GLY A 57 -13.73 -20.15 13.97
C GLY A 57 -13.57 -19.47 12.61
N PHE A 58 -12.63 -18.54 12.48
CA PHE A 58 -12.32 -17.89 11.20
C PHE A 58 -11.77 -18.87 10.16
N PHE A 59 -10.92 -19.82 10.57
CA PHE A 59 -10.46 -20.91 9.70
C PHE A 59 -11.64 -21.71 9.12
N PHE A 60 -12.59 -22.14 9.95
CA PHE A 60 -13.77 -22.88 9.47
C PHE A 60 -14.68 -22.05 8.57
N LEU A 61 -14.80 -20.74 8.82
CA LEU A 61 -15.53 -19.84 7.92
C LEU A 61 -14.87 -19.76 6.54
N VAL A 62 -13.55 -19.53 6.49
CA VAL A 62 -12.79 -19.48 5.23
C VAL A 62 -12.84 -20.82 4.51
N PHE A 63 -12.65 -21.93 5.23
CA PHE A 63 -12.77 -23.28 4.69
C PHE A 63 -14.16 -23.55 4.12
N GLY A 64 -15.21 -23.16 4.84
CA GLY A 64 -16.60 -23.31 4.40
C GLY A 64 -16.87 -22.54 3.11
N VAL A 65 -16.44 -21.27 3.02
CA VAL A 65 -16.57 -20.46 1.80
C VAL A 65 -15.80 -21.09 0.64
N ILE A 66 -14.55 -21.51 0.83
CA ILE A 66 -13.75 -22.15 -0.22
C ILE A 66 -14.41 -23.45 -0.68
N SER A 67 -14.91 -24.27 0.25
CA SER A 67 -15.59 -25.53 -0.05
C SER A 67 -16.88 -25.32 -0.85
N VAL A 68 -17.67 -24.30 -0.49
CA VAL A 68 -18.88 -23.94 -1.26
C VAL A 68 -18.51 -23.50 -2.66
N VAL A 69 -17.53 -22.60 -2.82
CA VAL A 69 -17.05 -22.15 -4.14
C VAL A 69 -16.56 -23.33 -4.96
N ALA A 70 -15.76 -24.23 -4.39
CA ALA A 70 -15.24 -25.41 -5.07
C ALA A 70 -16.36 -26.41 -5.46
N ALA A 71 -17.46 -26.45 -4.72
CA ALA A 71 -18.60 -27.32 -5.01
C ALA A 71 -19.50 -26.78 -6.13
N ILE A 72 -19.68 -25.45 -6.22
CA ILE A 72 -20.63 -24.85 -7.17
C ILE A 72 -19.96 -24.29 -8.43
N ALA A 73 -18.68 -23.91 -8.37
CA ALA A 73 -17.97 -23.30 -9.48
C ALA A 73 -16.90 -24.23 -10.03
N SER A 74 -16.92 -24.45 -11.34
CA SER A 74 -15.82 -25.11 -12.04
C SER A 74 -14.65 -24.13 -12.19
N ILE A 75 -13.49 -24.45 -11.63
CA ILE A 75 -12.32 -23.55 -11.62
C ILE A 75 -11.38 -23.84 -12.79
N ASN A 76 -11.02 -25.10 -13.01
CA ASN A 76 -10.11 -25.49 -14.09
C ASN A 76 -10.62 -26.77 -14.79
N PRO A 77 -11.56 -26.64 -15.75
CA PRO A 77 -12.17 -27.76 -16.44
C PRO A 77 -11.22 -28.36 -17.49
N ILE A 78 -10.15 -29.03 -17.04
CA ILE A 78 -9.09 -29.59 -17.92
C ILE A 78 -9.61 -30.56 -18.97
N TRP A 79 -10.74 -31.24 -18.71
CA TRP A 79 -11.41 -32.12 -19.65
C TRP A 79 -12.00 -31.40 -20.85
N ALA A 80 -12.34 -30.11 -20.73
CA ALA A 80 -12.83 -29.29 -21.83
C ALA A 80 -11.70 -28.74 -22.72
N ILE A 81 -10.48 -28.64 -22.19
CA ILE A 81 -9.29 -28.12 -22.89
C ILE A 81 -8.61 -29.24 -23.68
N GLY A 82 -8.57 -30.45 -23.12
CA GLY A 82 -7.92 -31.61 -23.74
C GLY A 82 -6.42 -31.72 -23.43
N PRO A 83 -5.76 -32.77 -23.95
CA PRO A 83 -4.32 -32.97 -23.74
C PRO A 83 -3.48 -31.92 -24.47
N TYR A 84 -2.36 -31.54 -23.86
CA TYR A 84 -1.40 -30.63 -24.49
C TYR A 84 -0.85 -31.22 -25.79
N ARG A 85 -0.92 -30.42 -26.86
CA ARG A 85 -0.38 -30.70 -28.18
C ARG A 85 0.39 -29.47 -28.68
N PRO A 86 1.69 -29.59 -29.01
CA PRO A 86 2.48 -28.42 -29.45
C PRO A 86 1.96 -27.73 -30.72
N ASP A 87 1.16 -28.43 -31.52
CA ASP A 87 0.55 -27.94 -32.76
C ASP A 87 -0.85 -27.34 -32.58
N GLN A 88 -1.35 -27.24 -31.34
CA GLN A 88 -2.69 -26.72 -31.03
C GLN A 88 -2.65 -25.66 -29.93
N VAL A 89 -3.52 -24.66 -30.05
CA VAL A 89 -3.69 -23.58 -29.05
C VAL A 89 -5.17 -23.33 -28.79
N SER A 90 -5.50 -22.91 -27.58
CA SER A 90 -6.83 -22.44 -27.22
C SER A 90 -6.93 -20.91 -27.33
N THR A 91 -8.16 -20.41 -27.38
CA THR A 91 -8.48 -18.99 -27.13
C THR A 91 -8.53 -18.74 -25.63
N GLY A 92 -8.14 -17.54 -25.15
CA GLY A 92 -8.15 -17.27 -23.71
C GLY A 92 -7.02 -17.95 -22.94
N ALA A 93 -5.92 -18.31 -23.61
CA ALA A 93 -4.74 -18.88 -22.96
C ALA A 93 -4.07 -17.80 -22.08
N GLN A 94 -4.46 -17.75 -20.81
CA GLN A 94 -3.97 -16.83 -19.80
C GLN A 94 -3.58 -17.63 -18.56
N PRO A 95 -2.58 -17.17 -17.79
CA PRO A 95 -2.29 -17.80 -16.51
C PRO A 95 -3.35 -17.41 -15.46
N ASP A 96 -3.30 -18.06 -14.30
CA ASP A 96 -4.12 -17.65 -13.16
C ASP A 96 -3.90 -16.17 -12.81
N TRP A 97 -4.93 -15.54 -12.25
CA TRP A 97 -4.98 -14.10 -11.98
C TRP A 97 -3.74 -13.55 -11.24
N TYR A 98 -3.15 -14.31 -10.32
CA TYR A 98 -1.96 -13.89 -9.57
C TYR A 98 -0.70 -13.76 -10.45
N MET A 99 -0.65 -14.47 -11.58
CA MET A 99 0.38 -14.34 -12.62
C MET A 99 -0.07 -13.47 -13.81
N GLY A 100 -1.33 -13.02 -13.85
CA GLY A 100 -1.89 -12.25 -14.97
C GLY A 100 -1.14 -10.95 -15.28
N PHE A 101 -0.49 -10.34 -14.28
CA PHE A 101 0.33 -9.15 -14.51
C PHE A 101 1.60 -9.44 -15.33
N ALA A 102 2.20 -10.62 -15.16
CA ALA A 102 3.38 -11.03 -15.90
C ALA A 102 3.03 -11.27 -17.37
N GLU A 103 1.86 -11.90 -17.61
CA GLU A 103 1.29 -12.04 -18.95
C GLU A 103 0.99 -10.68 -19.58
N GLY A 104 0.41 -9.76 -18.81
CA GLY A 104 0.14 -8.39 -19.26
C GLY A 104 1.40 -7.67 -19.72
N LEU A 105 2.50 -7.78 -18.96
CA LEU A 105 3.80 -7.21 -19.33
C LEU A 105 4.28 -7.73 -20.70
N ILE A 106 4.14 -9.04 -20.96
CA ILE A 106 4.52 -9.64 -22.24
C ILE A 106 3.62 -9.14 -23.37
N ARG A 107 2.30 -9.19 -23.19
CA ARG A 107 1.31 -8.84 -24.23
C ARG A 107 1.41 -7.40 -24.69
N VAL A 108 1.78 -6.49 -23.80
CA VAL A 108 1.85 -5.06 -24.12
C VAL A 108 3.24 -4.60 -24.51
N MET A 109 4.29 -5.40 -24.29
CA MET A 109 5.63 -5.02 -24.69
C MET A 109 5.73 -4.88 -26.22
N PRO A 110 6.29 -3.78 -26.76
CA PRO A 110 6.64 -3.71 -28.17
C PRO A 110 7.61 -4.84 -28.57
N GLY A 111 7.46 -5.37 -29.79
CA GLY A 111 8.37 -6.36 -30.36
C GLY A 111 9.73 -5.76 -30.74
N TRP A 112 10.45 -5.19 -29.78
CA TRP A 112 11.78 -4.65 -29.96
C TRP A 112 12.82 -5.75 -30.02
N GLU A 113 13.73 -5.64 -30.98
CA GLU A 113 14.81 -6.58 -31.20
C GLU A 113 16.10 -5.83 -31.54
N ILE A 114 17.24 -6.33 -31.06
CA ILE A 114 18.56 -5.86 -31.45
C ILE A 114 19.28 -7.01 -32.15
N ASN A 115 19.64 -6.81 -33.41
CA ASN A 115 20.44 -7.76 -34.18
C ASN A 115 21.90 -7.29 -34.19
N LEU A 116 22.80 -8.08 -33.60
CA LEU A 116 24.23 -7.75 -33.50
C LEU A 116 25.08 -9.03 -33.58
N TRP A 117 26.13 -9.01 -34.42
CA TRP A 117 27.11 -10.10 -34.56
C TRP A 117 26.50 -11.49 -34.84
N GLY A 118 25.43 -11.56 -35.64
CA GLY A 118 24.75 -12.82 -35.93
C GLY A 118 23.87 -13.36 -34.81
N HIS A 119 23.67 -12.59 -33.73
CA HIS A 119 22.75 -12.89 -32.64
C HIS A 119 21.60 -11.89 -32.60
N THR A 120 20.44 -12.36 -32.14
CA THR A 120 19.24 -11.53 -31.93
C THR A 120 18.91 -11.46 -30.45
N LEU A 121 18.91 -10.26 -29.90
CA LEU A 121 18.43 -9.98 -28.56
C LEU A 121 16.95 -9.56 -28.63
N VAL A 122 16.06 -10.44 -28.21
CA VAL A 122 14.60 -10.20 -28.23
C VAL A 122 14.19 -9.41 -26.98
N LEU A 123 14.31 -8.08 -27.06
CA LEU A 123 13.95 -7.17 -25.96
C LEU A 123 12.47 -7.28 -25.60
N GLY A 124 11.60 -7.59 -26.56
CA GLY A 124 10.18 -7.83 -26.36
C GLY A 124 9.85 -8.90 -25.30
N VAL A 125 10.75 -9.87 -25.11
CA VAL A 125 10.61 -10.92 -24.07
C VAL A 125 11.51 -10.64 -22.87
N MET A 126 12.74 -10.19 -23.13
CA MET A 126 13.73 -9.98 -22.07
C MET A 126 13.32 -8.90 -21.07
N ILE A 127 12.70 -7.80 -21.54
CA ILE A 127 12.28 -6.69 -20.67
C ILE A 127 11.18 -7.15 -19.70
N PRO A 128 10.05 -7.75 -20.15
CA PRO A 128 9.06 -8.34 -19.24
C PRO A 128 9.66 -9.33 -18.24
N LEU A 129 10.54 -10.22 -18.71
CA LEU A 129 11.20 -11.22 -17.88
C LEU A 129 12.09 -10.59 -16.79
N ALA A 130 12.75 -9.47 -17.08
CA ALA A 130 13.59 -8.74 -16.13
C ALA A 130 12.77 -7.86 -15.17
N ILE A 131 11.67 -7.27 -15.62
CA ILE A 131 10.82 -6.40 -14.80
C ILE A 131 10.17 -7.19 -13.66
N PHE A 132 9.71 -8.42 -13.91
CA PHE A 132 9.06 -9.25 -12.89
C PHE A 132 9.90 -9.41 -11.61
N PRO A 133 11.13 -9.96 -11.64
CA PRO A 133 11.97 -10.07 -10.45
C PRO A 133 12.44 -8.71 -9.94
N ALA A 134 12.60 -7.70 -10.80
CA ALA A 134 12.99 -6.35 -10.38
C ALA A 134 11.92 -5.70 -9.48
N VAL A 135 10.63 -5.88 -9.80
CA VAL A 135 9.53 -5.40 -8.95
C VAL A 135 9.52 -6.11 -7.60
N LEU A 136 9.71 -7.43 -7.57
CA LEU A 136 9.80 -8.18 -6.31
C LEU A 136 10.99 -7.72 -5.46
N ALA A 137 12.15 -7.48 -6.09
CA ALA A 137 13.32 -6.94 -5.42
C ALA A 137 13.08 -5.52 -4.89
N ALA A 138 12.40 -4.67 -5.66
CA ALA A 138 12.05 -3.31 -5.22
C ALA A 138 11.15 -3.33 -3.97
N ILE A 139 10.17 -4.24 -3.91
CA ILE A 139 9.33 -4.44 -2.73
C ILE A 139 10.15 -4.91 -1.53
N ALA A 140 11.04 -5.89 -1.73
CA ALA A 140 11.89 -6.43 -0.67
C ALA A 140 12.86 -5.36 -0.09
N VAL A 141 13.37 -4.47 -0.95
CA VAL A 141 14.34 -3.44 -0.56
C VAL A 141 13.66 -2.14 -0.09
N TYR A 142 12.34 -1.97 -0.31
CA TYR A 142 11.60 -0.75 0.06
C TYR A 142 11.81 -0.31 1.52
N PRO A 143 11.77 -1.18 2.55
CA PRO A 143 11.99 -0.74 3.93
C PRO A 143 13.36 -0.07 4.15
N PHE A 144 14.40 -0.53 3.44
CA PHE A 144 15.75 0.04 3.53
C PHE A 144 15.84 1.39 2.80
N ILE A 145 15.17 1.51 1.66
CA ILE A 145 15.06 2.76 0.91
C ILE A 145 14.32 3.80 1.74
N GLU A 146 13.15 3.44 2.29
CA GLU A 146 12.37 4.34 3.14
C GLU A 146 13.18 4.76 4.37
N SER A 147 13.80 3.82 5.10
CA SER A 147 14.64 4.13 6.26
C SER A 147 15.85 5.02 5.91
N TRP A 148 16.42 4.90 4.72
CA TRP A 148 17.48 5.80 4.24
C TRP A 148 16.94 7.21 3.94
N ILE A 149 15.81 7.34 3.25
CA ILE A 149 15.17 8.63 2.95
C ILE A 149 14.74 9.34 4.24
N THR A 150 14.01 8.64 5.10
CA THR A 150 13.43 9.21 6.32
C THR A 150 14.48 9.44 7.40
N GLY A 151 15.55 8.62 7.41
CA GLY A 151 16.51 8.59 8.50
C GLY A 151 16.01 7.91 9.75
N ASP A 152 14.82 7.29 9.72
CA ASP A 152 14.26 6.63 10.88
C ASP A 152 14.92 5.26 11.07
N LYS A 153 15.65 5.13 12.19
CA LYS A 153 16.34 3.92 12.65
C LYS A 153 15.82 3.41 13.98
N ARG A 154 14.71 3.98 14.47
CA ARG A 154 14.12 3.61 15.75
C ARG A 154 13.35 2.30 15.63
N GLU A 155 13.13 1.65 16.76
CA GLU A 155 12.30 0.47 16.86
C GLU A 155 10.81 0.88 16.93
N HIS A 156 9.99 0.29 16.05
CA HIS A 156 8.56 0.60 15.92
C HIS A 156 7.73 -0.67 16.10
N HIS A 157 6.90 -0.72 17.15
CA HIS A 157 5.92 -1.79 17.38
C HIS A 157 4.48 -1.31 17.19
N ILE A 158 4.31 -0.01 17.03
CA ILE A 158 3.03 0.64 16.77
C ILE A 158 2.86 0.84 15.27
N ALA A 159 1.81 0.23 14.72
CA ALA A 159 1.46 0.34 13.31
C ALA A 159 0.94 1.74 12.99
N GLN A 160 1.55 2.38 12.00
CA GLN A 160 1.09 3.65 11.47
C GLN A 160 -0.17 3.45 10.63
N ARG A 161 -1.19 4.27 10.90
CA ARG A 161 -2.38 4.32 10.05
C ARG A 161 -1.97 4.75 8.63
N PRO A 162 -2.50 4.13 7.56
CA PRO A 162 -2.13 4.49 6.19
C PRO A 162 -2.28 6.00 5.91
N ARG A 163 -3.39 6.61 6.37
CA ARG A 163 -3.59 8.06 6.22
C ARG A 163 -2.53 8.93 6.89
N ASN A 164 -1.81 8.41 7.89
CA ASN A 164 -0.73 9.12 8.61
C ASN A 164 0.65 8.92 7.96
N ALA A 165 0.75 8.14 6.86
CA ALA A 165 1.94 8.04 6.03
C ALA A 165 1.58 8.26 4.54
N PRO A 166 1.12 9.47 4.15
CA PRO A 166 0.50 9.72 2.84
C PRO A 166 1.37 9.27 1.66
N THR A 167 2.66 9.59 1.70
CA THR A 167 3.61 9.25 0.62
C THR A 167 3.82 7.74 0.49
N ARG A 168 4.00 7.01 1.61
CA ARG A 168 4.13 5.55 1.59
C ARG A 168 2.84 4.89 1.10
N THR A 169 1.69 5.34 1.58
CA THR A 169 0.40 4.82 1.13
C THR A 169 0.16 5.08 -0.35
N ALA A 170 0.52 6.27 -0.84
CA ALA A 170 0.46 6.60 -2.26
C ALA A 170 1.36 5.71 -3.13
N PHE A 171 2.59 5.39 -2.69
CA PHE A 171 3.44 4.41 -3.39
C PHE A 171 2.82 3.01 -3.41
N GLY A 172 2.27 2.56 -2.28
CA GLY A 172 1.57 1.27 -2.21
C GLY A 172 0.39 1.18 -3.19
N VAL A 173 -0.44 2.23 -3.25
CA VAL A 173 -1.57 2.28 -4.19
C VAL A 173 -1.08 2.38 -5.64
N ALA A 174 -0.03 3.16 -5.92
CA ALA A 174 0.56 3.26 -7.25
C ALA A 174 1.04 1.89 -7.77
N TRP A 175 1.65 1.06 -6.92
CA TRP A 175 2.02 -0.31 -7.26
C TRP A 175 0.83 -1.21 -7.53
N ILE A 176 -0.21 -1.14 -6.68
CA ILE A 176 -1.46 -1.88 -6.91
C ILE A 176 -2.09 -1.46 -8.23
N THR A 177 -2.10 -0.17 -8.57
CA THR A 177 -2.60 0.33 -9.85
C THR A 177 -1.80 -0.23 -11.03
N ALA A 178 -0.47 -0.25 -10.96
CA ALA A 178 0.36 -0.86 -12.00
C ALA A 178 0.02 -2.35 -12.19
N TYR A 179 -0.11 -3.09 -11.08
CA TYR A 179 -0.51 -4.50 -11.10
C TYR A 179 -1.89 -4.70 -11.75
N MET A 180 -2.89 -3.89 -11.36
CA MET A 180 -4.25 -3.99 -11.91
C MET A 180 -4.30 -3.64 -13.40
N VAL A 181 -3.56 -2.62 -13.84
CA VAL A 181 -3.45 -2.26 -15.26
C VAL A 181 -2.80 -3.39 -16.06
N MET A 182 -1.76 -4.03 -15.52
CA MET A 182 -1.14 -5.19 -16.15
C MET A 182 -2.05 -6.42 -16.14
N LEU A 183 -2.83 -6.64 -15.09
CA LEU A 183 -3.83 -7.71 -15.04
C LEU A 183 -4.89 -7.54 -16.13
N ILE A 184 -5.35 -6.31 -16.39
CA ILE A 184 -6.21 -6.00 -17.54
C ILE A 184 -5.52 -6.38 -18.86
N GLY A 185 -4.23 -6.05 -19.00
CA GLY A 185 -3.42 -6.43 -20.16
C GLY A 185 -3.27 -7.94 -20.34
N GLY A 186 -3.10 -8.69 -19.26
CA GLY A 186 -3.05 -10.16 -19.30
C GLY A 186 -4.36 -10.77 -19.76
N GLY A 187 -5.48 -10.10 -19.42
CA GLY A 187 -6.83 -10.45 -19.81
C GLY A 187 -7.34 -9.89 -21.15
N ASN A 188 -6.49 -9.28 -21.98
CA ASN A 188 -6.94 -8.36 -23.05
C ASN A 188 -7.94 -8.96 -24.06
N ASP A 189 -7.82 -10.24 -24.40
CA ASP A 189 -8.74 -10.94 -25.31
C ASP A 189 -10.12 -11.16 -24.70
N LEU A 190 -10.21 -11.41 -23.38
CA LEU A 190 -11.50 -11.47 -22.68
C LEU A 190 -12.18 -10.10 -22.63
N TRP A 191 -11.42 -9.03 -22.40
CA TRP A 191 -11.96 -7.68 -22.47
C TRP A 191 -12.48 -7.34 -23.87
N ALA A 192 -11.72 -7.71 -24.91
CA ALA A 192 -12.11 -7.49 -26.29
C ALA A 192 -13.42 -8.22 -26.65
N THR A 193 -13.56 -9.50 -26.27
CA THR A 193 -14.74 -10.30 -26.62
C THR A 193 -15.96 -9.96 -25.79
N HIS A 194 -15.83 -9.75 -24.48
CA HIS A 194 -16.98 -9.50 -23.59
C HIS A 194 -17.46 -8.04 -23.64
N PHE A 195 -16.57 -7.09 -23.89
CA PHE A 195 -16.92 -5.66 -23.95
C PHE A 195 -16.91 -5.10 -25.37
N HIS A 196 -16.71 -5.94 -26.39
CA HIS A 196 -16.70 -5.55 -27.80
C HIS A 196 -15.70 -4.42 -28.11
N LEU A 197 -14.52 -4.51 -27.49
CA LEU A 197 -13.44 -3.53 -27.62
C LEU A 197 -12.39 -4.01 -28.63
N SER A 198 -11.73 -3.07 -29.29
CA SER A 198 -10.57 -3.38 -30.12
C SER A 198 -9.38 -3.79 -29.24
N LEU A 199 -8.70 -4.88 -29.60
CA LEU A 199 -7.44 -5.30 -28.97
C LEU A 199 -6.40 -4.17 -28.99
N ASN A 200 -6.30 -3.42 -30.09
CA ASN A 200 -5.37 -2.31 -30.20
C ASN A 200 -5.69 -1.20 -29.19
N SER A 201 -6.97 -0.92 -28.96
CA SER A 201 -7.40 0.08 -27.97
C SER A 201 -7.02 -0.35 -26.54
N ILE A 202 -7.23 -1.63 -26.20
CA ILE A 202 -6.84 -2.17 -24.90
C ILE A 202 -5.32 -2.13 -24.73
N THR A 203 -4.55 -2.54 -25.74
CA THR A 203 -3.08 -2.50 -25.69
C THR A 203 -2.56 -1.08 -25.49
N TRP A 204 -3.08 -0.10 -26.22
CA TRP A 204 -2.70 1.30 -26.04
C TRP A 204 -3.11 1.86 -24.68
N PHE A 205 -4.32 1.53 -24.21
CA PHE A 205 -4.75 1.87 -22.86
C PHE A 205 -3.76 1.35 -21.82
N VAL A 206 -3.43 0.06 -21.84
CA VAL A 206 -2.52 -0.54 -20.86
C VAL A 206 -1.11 0.05 -20.97
N ARG A 207 -0.58 0.28 -22.18
CA ARG A 207 0.73 0.92 -22.39
C ARG A 207 0.79 2.32 -21.77
N ILE A 208 -0.24 3.13 -21.97
CA ILE A 208 -0.29 4.50 -21.44
C ILE A 208 -0.49 4.47 -19.92
N PHE A 209 -1.48 3.71 -19.45
CA PHE A 209 -1.85 3.68 -18.03
C PHE A 209 -0.87 2.91 -17.15
N PHE A 210 0.02 2.09 -17.71
CA PHE A 210 1.12 1.51 -16.94
C PHE A 210 2.03 2.60 -16.36
N PHE A 211 2.27 3.68 -17.10
CA PHE A 211 3.07 4.80 -16.63
C PHE A 211 2.21 5.88 -15.96
N VAL A 212 1.10 6.26 -16.59
CA VAL A 212 0.27 7.37 -16.13
C VAL A 212 -0.59 6.98 -14.93
N GLY A 213 -1.13 5.76 -14.90
CA GLY A 213 -2.03 5.27 -13.86
C GLY A 213 -1.41 5.33 -12.46
N PRO A 214 -0.21 4.77 -12.23
CA PRO A 214 0.48 4.88 -10.95
C PRO A 214 0.74 6.32 -10.50
N ILE A 215 1.06 7.24 -11.42
CA ILE A 215 1.28 8.66 -11.11
C ILE A 215 -0.03 9.31 -10.63
N ILE A 216 -1.12 9.10 -11.36
CA ILE A 216 -2.45 9.60 -10.97
C ILE A 216 -2.85 9.02 -9.61
N ALA A 217 -2.73 7.70 -9.45
CA ALA A 217 -3.07 6.99 -8.23
C ALA A 217 -2.26 7.50 -7.03
N PHE A 218 -0.97 7.78 -7.22
CA PHE A 218 -0.12 8.37 -6.20
C PHE A 218 -0.64 9.75 -5.78
N VAL A 219 -0.87 10.67 -6.73
CA VAL A 219 -1.31 12.04 -6.44
C VAL A 219 -2.67 12.03 -5.75
N VAL A 220 -3.63 11.28 -6.27
CA VAL A 220 -4.99 11.17 -5.72
C VAL A 220 -4.96 10.58 -4.32
N THR A 221 -4.24 9.47 -4.12
CA THR A 221 -4.13 8.82 -2.80
C THR A 221 -3.50 9.74 -1.78
N LYS A 222 -2.42 10.44 -2.15
CA LYS A 222 -1.76 11.40 -1.24
C LYS A 222 -2.74 12.52 -0.84
N ARG A 223 -3.50 13.07 -1.79
CA ARG A 223 -4.52 14.10 -1.51
C ARG A 223 -5.65 13.57 -0.62
N ILE A 224 -6.12 12.34 -0.85
CA ILE A 224 -7.12 11.70 0.02
C ILE A 224 -6.58 11.53 1.44
N CYS A 225 -5.35 11.04 1.62
CA CYS A 225 -4.75 10.90 2.94
C CYS A 225 -4.67 12.24 3.67
N LEU A 226 -4.24 13.31 2.99
CA LEU A 226 -4.18 14.65 3.57
C LEU A 226 -5.58 15.19 3.91
N GLY A 227 -6.58 14.98 3.05
CA GLY A 227 -7.97 15.33 3.33
C GLY A 227 -8.53 14.60 4.56
N LEU A 228 -8.18 13.31 4.72
CA LEU A 228 -8.53 12.53 5.91
C LEU A 228 -7.83 13.04 7.17
N GLN A 229 -6.56 13.47 7.07
CA GLN A 229 -5.86 14.09 8.19
C GLN A 229 -6.48 15.43 8.60
N ARG A 230 -6.88 16.27 7.62
CA ARG A 230 -7.60 17.53 7.91
C ARG A 230 -8.92 17.25 8.63
N ARG A 231 -9.70 16.29 8.12
CA ARG A 231 -10.93 15.87 8.78
C ARG A 231 -10.69 15.36 10.20
N ASP A 232 -9.61 14.61 10.42
CA ASP A 232 -9.24 14.14 11.76
C ASP A 232 -8.81 15.32 12.67
N LYS A 233 -8.10 16.34 12.15
CA LYS A 233 -7.79 17.60 12.85
C LYS A 233 -9.07 18.35 13.24
N ASP A 234 -9.98 18.54 12.29
CA ASP A 234 -11.23 19.28 12.50
C ASP A 234 -12.10 18.60 13.56
N LYS A 235 -12.19 17.26 13.53
CA LYS A 235 -12.90 16.48 14.55
C LYS A 235 -12.30 16.61 15.95
N VAL A 236 -10.99 16.72 16.06
CA VAL A 236 -10.33 16.96 17.36
C VAL A 236 -10.66 18.35 17.87
N LEU A 237 -10.63 19.36 17.01
CA LEU A 237 -10.85 20.76 17.42
C LEU A 237 -12.32 21.08 17.71
N HIS A 238 -13.25 20.59 16.88
CA HIS A 238 -14.66 21.00 16.94
C HIS A 238 -15.57 19.91 17.51
N GLY A 239 -15.10 18.66 17.62
CA GLY A 239 -15.91 17.51 17.99
C GLY A 239 -16.51 16.80 16.78
N ARG A 240 -17.37 15.80 17.04
CA ARG A 240 -18.08 15.05 16.00
C ARG A 240 -19.39 15.71 15.64
N GLU A 241 -19.73 15.64 14.36
CA GLU A 241 -21.01 16.06 13.80
C GLU A 241 -22.15 15.26 14.47
N SER A 242 -23.18 15.96 14.98
CA SER A 242 -24.34 15.30 15.63
C SER A 242 -25.55 15.18 14.71
N GLY A 243 -25.57 15.95 13.60
CA GLY A 243 -26.74 16.10 12.73
C GLY A 243 -27.84 16.99 13.32
N ILE A 244 -27.65 17.57 14.51
CA ILE A 244 -28.62 18.47 15.14
C ILE A 244 -28.30 19.91 14.75
N ILE A 245 -29.14 20.51 13.91
CA ILE A 245 -29.05 21.92 13.53
C ILE A 245 -29.90 22.76 14.48
N LYS A 246 -29.30 23.79 15.07
CA LYS A 246 -29.98 24.76 15.92
C LYS A 246 -29.95 26.13 15.26
N ARG A 247 -31.13 26.77 15.17
CA ARG A 247 -31.23 28.17 14.75
C ARG A 247 -31.03 29.09 15.96
N LEU A 248 -30.10 30.03 15.87
CA LEU A 248 -29.82 31.03 16.90
C LEU A 248 -30.82 32.20 16.82
N PRO A 249 -31.00 32.98 17.91
CA PRO A 249 -31.96 34.09 17.94
C PRO A 249 -31.75 35.15 16.84
N HIS A 250 -30.51 35.34 16.39
CA HIS A 250 -30.14 36.24 15.29
C HIS A 250 -30.28 35.63 13.88
N GLY A 251 -30.77 34.41 13.77
CA GLY A 251 -31.13 33.77 12.50
C GLY A 251 -30.09 32.82 11.91
N GLU A 252 -28.89 32.74 12.49
CA GLU A 252 -27.83 31.81 12.09
C GLU A 252 -28.20 30.35 12.39
N PHE A 253 -27.72 29.41 11.56
CA PHE A 253 -27.86 27.98 11.77
C PHE A 253 -26.51 27.37 12.14
N VAL A 254 -26.43 26.75 13.31
CA VAL A 254 -25.22 26.07 13.78
C VAL A 254 -25.49 24.58 13.95
N GLU A 255 -24.52 23.75 13.57
CA GLU A 255 -24.54 22.33 13.93
C GLU A 255 -23.98 22.16 15.33
N VAL A 256 -24.73 21.47 16.19
CA VAL A 256 -24.25 21.12 17.54
C VAL A 256 -23.22 20.01 17.39
N HIS A 257 -21.96 20.28 17.69
CA HIS A 257 -20.94 19.24 17.75
C HIS A 257 -20.89 18.57 19.12
N GLN A 258 -20.67 17.26 19.14
CA GLN A 258 -20.44 16.52 20.38
C GLN A 258 -18.93 16.37 20.63
N PRO A 259 -18.43 16.70 21.83
CA PRO A 259 -17.03 16.48 22.18
C PRO A 259 -16.64 15.01 22.04
N LEU A 260 -15.42 14.77 21.57
CA LEU A 260 -14.85 13.43 21.50
C LEU A 260 -14.47 12.93 22.90
N SER A 261 -14.56 11.61 23.09
CA SER A 261 -14.00 11.00 24.31
C SER A 261 -12.48 11.12 24.34
N GLN A 262 -11.89 11.09 25.54
CA GLN A 262 -10.41 11.17 25.68
C GLN A 262 -9.68 10.08 24.89
N GLY A 263 -10.27 8.89 24.80
CA GLY A 263 -9.70 7.78 24.03
C GLY A 263 -9.71 8.02 22.51
N GLU A 264 -10.73 8.72 22.00
CA GLU A 264 -10.82 9.12 20.60
C GLU A 264 -9.84 10.25 20.27
N LEU A 265 -9.75 11.26 21.15
CA LEU A 265 -8.75 12.33 21.04
C LEU A 265 -7.34 11.73 20.96
N TYR A 266 -6.99 10.86 21.91
CA TYR A 266 -5.70 10.17 21.91
C TYR A 266 -5.46 9.40 20.60
N ARG A 267 -6.46 8.65 20.13
CA ARG A 267 -6.35 7.86 18.90
C ARG A 267 -6.08 8.71 17.65
N LEU A 268 -6.59 9.94 17.60
CA LEU A 268 -6.39 10.84 16.45
C LEU A 268 -5.07 11.60 16.57
N THR A 269 -4.58 11.89 17.77
CA THR A 269 -3.38 12.73 17.98
C THR A 269 -2.12 11.97 18.39
N ALA A 270 -2.18 10.67 18.66
CA ALA A 270 -1.02 9.88 19.11
C ALA A 270 0.09 9.71 18.05
N HIS A 271 -0.27 9.68 16.76
CA HIS A 271 0.64 9.38 15.66
C HIS A 271 1.87 10.27 15.59
N GLU A 272 3.07 9.74 15.37
CA GLU A 272 4.26 10.61 15.26
C GLU A 272 4.19 11.57 14.06
N GLN A 273 4.64 12.82 14.24
CA GLN A 273 4.86 13.77 13.15
C GLN A 273 6.36 13.99 12.99
N ASN A 274 6.92 13.44 11.93
CA ASN A 274 8.34 13.60 11.62
C ASN A 274 8.56 15.00 11.05
N GLN A 275 9.63 15.67 11.49
CA GLN A 275 10.01 16.95 10.91
C GLN A 275 10.78 16.74 9.60
N PRO A 276 10.61 17.62 8.60
CA PRO A 276 11.41 17.58 7.40
C PRO A 276 12.90 17.73 7.75
N ALA A 277 13.75 16.94 7.11
CA ALA A 277 15.19 17.09 7.26
C ALA A 277 15.65 18.46 6.76
N GLU A 278 16.58 19.07 7.50
CA GLU A 278 17.29 20.27 7.12
C GLU A 278 18.72 19.95 6.75
N LEU A 279 19.29 20.75 5.85
CA LEU A 279 20.73 20.71 5.62
C LEU A 279 21.38 21.35 6.84
N GLY A 280 22.26 20.61 7.51
CA GLY A 280 23.07 21.15 8.60
C GLY A 280 23.89 22.37 8.16
N PRO A 281 24.47 23.12 9.11
CA PRO A 281 25.19 24.34 8.80
C PRO A 281 26.28 24.09 7.75
N LEU A 282 26.34 24.98 6.75
CA LEU A 282 27.28 24.91 5.63
C LEU A 282 28.70 25.30 6.03
N VAL A 283 28.88 25.77 7.26
CA VAL A 283 30.14 26.20 7.85
C VAL A 283 30.23 25.54 9.22
N ASP A 284 31.35 24.91 9.53
CA ASP A 284 31.57 24.35 10.86
C ASP A 284 31.87 25.46 11.90
N GLU A 285 32.00 25.07 13.17
CA GLU A 285 32.29 25.99 14.27
C GLU A 285 33.64 26.73 14.11
N ASN A 286 34.52 26.26 13.22
CA ASN A 286 35.83 26.83 12.93
C ASN A 286 35.87 27.64 11.63
N GLY A 287 34.72 27.87 10.98
CA GLY A 287 34.64 28.67 9.74
C GLY A 287 34.97 27.89 8.45
N VAL A 288 35.14 26.56 8.52
CA VAL A 288 35.43 25.73 7.34
C VAL A 288 34.14 25.38 6.61
N GLU A 289 34.08 25.73 5.33
CA GLU A 289 32.94 25.39 4.48
C GLU A 289 32.79 23.87 4.31
N ARG A 290 31.67 23.34 4.80
CA ARG A 290 31.27 21.96 4.61
C ARG A 290 30.73 21.77 3.19
N LYS A 291 31.47 21.01 2.37
CA LYS A 291 30.98 20.59 1.04
C LYS A 291 29.92 19.51 1.19
N VAL A 292 28.64 19.91 1.16
CA VAL A 292 27.50 18.98 1.17
C VAL A 292 27.49 18.17 -0.13
N GLY A 293 27.60 16.84 -0.01
CA GLY A 293 27.59 15.91 -1.13
C GLY A 293 26.22 15.83 -1.83
N ALA A 294 26.22 15.44 -3.11
CA ALA A 294 25.00 15.33 -3.91
C ALA A 294 23.98 14.33 -3.32
N ILE A 295 24.46 13.24 -2.73
CA ILE A 295 23.62 12.20 -2.10
C ILE A 295 22.86 12.76 -0.89
N GLU A 296 23.51 13.59 -0.07
CA GLU A 296 22.88 14.22 1.09
C GLU A 296 21.82 15.23 0.67
N LYS A 297 22.12 16.06 -0.35
CA LYS A 297 21.13 16.97 -0.94
C LYS A 297 19.92 16.21 -1.49
N LEU A 298 20.14 15.08 -2.17
CA LEU A 298 19.07 14.22 -2.68
C LEU A 298 18.23 13.64 -1.52
N ARG A 299 18.87 13.11 -0.49
CA ARG A 299 18.19 12.55 0.68
C ARG A 299 17.31 13.60 1.36
N VAL A 300 17.84 14.81 1.61
CA VAL A 300 17.06 15.91 2.22
C VAL A 300 15.88 16.31 1.33
N LYS A 301 16.06 16.39 0.01
CA LYS A 301 14.96 16.68 -0.94
C LYS A 301 13.88 15.61 -0.89
N LEU A 302 14.26 14.32 -0.90
CA LEU A 302 13.32 13.21 -0.80
C LEU A 302 12.61 13.18 0.56
N ASN A 303 13.34 13.45 1.65
CA ASN A 303 12.77 13.54 2.98
C ASN A 303 11.71 14.65 3.08
N ARG A 304 12.00 15.84 2.52
CA ARG A 304 11.01 16.92 2.41
C ARG A 304 9.82 16.54 1.54
N SER A 305 9.96 15.67 0.56
CA SER A 305 8.81 15.11 -0.17
C SER A 305 7.97 14.13 0.66
N TYR A 306 8.53 13.54 1.71
CA TYR A 306 7.83 12.67 2.66
C TYR A 306 7.14 13.47 3.78
N TYR A 307 7.84 14.47 4.34
CA TYR A 307 7.44 15.15 5.58
C TYR A 307 7.35 16.67 5.49
N GLY A 308 7.58 17.26 4.31
CA GLY A 308 7.41 18.70 4.08
C GLY A 308 6.00 19.19 4.37
N GLU A 309 5.83 20.53 4.38
CA GLU A 309 4.56 21.20 4.73
C GLU A 309 3.36 20.70 3.92
N ASP A 310 3.55 20.43 2.62
CA ASP A 310 2.50 19.91 1.74
C ASP A 310 2.27 18.38 1.85
N SER A 311 3.05 17.69 2.68
CA SER A 311 3.05 16.22 2.78
C SER A 311 2.45 15.68 4.07
N GLN A 312 2.16 16.55 5.04
CA GLN A 312 1.48 16.21 6.29
C GLN A 312 0.68 17.40 6.82
N ILE A 313 -0.42 17.12 7.52
CA ILE A 313 -1.21 18.14 8.22
C ILE A 313 -0.75 18.22 9.66
N ALA A 314 -0.32 19.39 10.12
CA ALA A 314 0.07 19.60 11.52
C ALA A 314 -1.06 19.23 12.48
N LYS A 315 -0.72 18.54 13.56
CA LYS A 315 -1.69 18.19 14.60
C LYS A 315 -2.30 19.43 15.26
N PRO A 316 -3.51 19.31 15.83
CA PRO A 316 -4.03 20.27 16.80
C PRO A 316 -3.05 20.52 17.95
N THR A 317 -2.80 21.77 18.31
CA THR A 317 -2.07 22.10 19.53
C THR A 317 -3.01 22.12 20.74
N ALA A 318 -2.46 21.99 21.95
CA ALA A 318 -3.26 22.11 23.17
C ALA A 318 -3.84 23.53 23.35
N GLU A 319 -3.18 24.54 22.79
CA GLU A 319 -3.65 25.94 22.80
C GLU A 319 -4.81 26.12 21.83
N GLU A 320 -4.69 25.66 20.57
CA GLU A 320 -5.77 25.67 19.58
C GLU A 320 -7.03 24.96 20.13
N TYR A 321 -6.84 23.79 20.77
CA TYR A 321 -7.96 23.05 21.36
C TYR A 321 -8.61 23.82 22.53
N LYS A 322 -7.83 24.45 23.40
CA LYS A 322 -8.36 25.25 24.53
C LYS A 322 -9.06 26.51 24.06
N GLU A 323 -8.53 27.20 23.07
CA GLU A 323 -9.13 28.42 22.51
C GLU A 323 -10.54 28.16 21.96
N ILE A 324 -10.69 27.07 21.20
CA ILE A 324 -11.99 26.66 20.64
C ILE A 324 -12.94 26.15 21.72
N THR A 325 -12.44 25.36 22.69
CA THR A 325 -13.31 24.77 23.73
C THR A 325 -13.66 25.71 24.88
N SER A 326 -12.88 26.77 25.12
CA SER A 326 -13.12 27.73 26.21
C SER A 326 -14.17 28.80 25.89
N GLY A 327 -14.74 28.82 24.68
CA GLY A 327 -15.85 29.70 24.31
C GLY A 327 -15.45 31.16 24.03
N HIS A 328 -14.15 31.45 23.88
CA HIS A 328 -13.66 32.78 23.47
C HIS A 328 -13.53 32.95 21.95
N GLY A 329 -13.70 31.87 21.17
CA GLY A 329 -13.85 31.95 19.73
C GLY A 329 -15.25 32.42 19.36
N HIS A 330 -15.36 33.60 18.76
CA HIS A 330 -16.55 34.05 18.05
C HIS A 330 -16.98 32.97 17.04
N HIS A 331 -18.05 32.24 17.38
CA HIS A 331 -18.82 31.45 16.44
C HIS A 331 -20.19 32.12 16.31
#